data_AF-A0A453G986-F1
#
_entry.id   AF-A0A453G986-F1
#
_cell.length_a   1.000
_cell.length_b   1.000
_cell.length_c   1.000
_cell.angle_alpha   90.00
_cell.angle_beta   90.00
_cell.angle_gamma   90.00
#
_symmetry.space_group_name_H-M   'P 1'
#
loop_
_entity.id
_entity.type
_entity.pdbx_description
1 polymer ?
#
loop_
_entity_poly.entity_id
_entity_poly.type
_entity_poly.pdbx_seq_one_letter_code
_entity_poly.pdbx_strand_id
1 'polypeptide(L)'
;DRWVIFAGFASLICAALAEIAIPHLLAASIFSAQNGGAVFYRNAKLLVVLCMISGVFSGVRSCCFGIANMILVKRMREMLFDSILSQDIAFFDEETVGDLTSRLGSDCQQVSRVIGNDLNLISRNLLQGIGALIYLLILSWPLGLCTMLTCGTLSTIMLVHGRYQKKASKFAQEFTASANNVAQEAISLVRTVRVYGTEKQEFKRYAKWLDKLYDVSFRQTMAYGGWSLSLNYLYHSTQLCVGCCCFDWRNSNHEWEVHC
;
A
#
# COMPACT_ATOMS: atom_id res chain seq x y z
N ASP A 1 22.17 -8.02 -13.09
CA ASP A 1 21.18 -8.10 -11.98
C ASP A 1 21.59 -7.34 -10.72
N ARG A 2 22.66 -7.73 -10.00
CA ARG A 2 23.08 -7.07 -8.74
C ARG A 2 23.37 -5.56 -8.87
N TRP A 3 23.95 -5.14 -9.99
CA TRP A 3 24.26 -3.72 -10.26
C TRP A 3 23.01 -2.84 -10.45
N VAL A 4 21.95 -3.36 -11.07
CA VAL A 4 20.69 -2.64 -11.29
C VAL A 4 19.95 -2.45 -9.96
N ILE A 5 20.00 -3.47 -9.09
CA ILE A 5 19.42 -3.40 -7.74
C ILE A 5 20.18 -2.39 -6.89
N PHE A 6 21.52 -2.41 -6.93
CA PHE A 6 22.34 -1.46 -6.18
C PHE A 6 22.13 -0.01 -6.65
N ALA A 7 22.07 0.22 -7.96
CA ALA A 7 21.73 1.53 -8.53
C ALA A 7 20.29 1.97 -8.17
N GLY A 8 19.35 1.02 -8.13
CA GLY A 8 17.99 1.24 -7.65
C GLY A 8 17.95 1.71 -6.19
N PHE A 9 18.67 1.05 -5.28
CA PHE A 9 18.75 1.46 -3.88
C PHE A 9 19.48 2.80 -3.69
N ALA A 10 20.58 3.03 -4.39
CA ALA A 10 21.33 4.29 -4.31
C ALA A 10 20.50 5.48 -4.82
N SER A 11 19.81 5.32 -5.95
CA SER A 11 18.90 6.36 -6.46
C SER A 11 17.71 6.60 -5.53
N LEU A 12 17.26 5.58 -4.81
CA LEU A 12 16.19 5.67 -3.82
C LEU A 12 16.63 6.49 -2.59
N ILE A 13 17.84 6.27 -2.08
CA ILE A 13 18.39 7.06 -0.98
C ILE A 13 18.53 8.54 -1.38
N CYS A 14 19.09 8.81 -2.57
CA CYS A 14 19.21 10.17 -3.08
C CYS A 14 17.85 10.86 -3.31
N ALA A 15 16.87 10.13 -3.84
CA ALA A 15 15.51 10.64 -4.02
C ALA A 15 14.84 10.93 -2.66
N ALA A 16 14.99 10.06 -1.68
CA ALA A 16 14.43 10.25 -0.34
C ALA A 16 15.03 11.48 0.35
N LEU A 17 16.35 11.66 0.29
CA LEU A 17 17.04 12.85 0.80
C LEU A 17 16.54 14.14 0.13
N ALA A 18 16.36 14.11 -1.20
CA ALA A 18 15.85 15.25 -1.94
C ALA A 18 14.38 15.55 -1.58
N GLU A 19 13.51 14.54 -1.48
CA GLU A 19 12.11 14.71 -1.09
C GLU A 19 11.95 15.26 0.35
N ILE A 20 12.84 14.89 1.27
CA ILE A 20 12.86 15.42 2.64
C ILE A 20 13.30 16.89 2.69
N ALA A 21 14.22 17.30 1.80
CA ALA A 21 14.71 18.67 1.74
C ALA A 21 13.67 19.68 1.21
N ILE A 22 12.74 19.24 0.35
CA ILE A 22 11.71 20.09 -0.27
C ILE A 22 10.88 20.87 0.76
N PRO A 23 10.21 20.25 1.75
CA PRO A 23 9.38 20.98 2.72
C PRO A 23 10.17 21.97 3.57
N HIS A 24 11.44 21.69 3.89
CA HIS A 24 12.30 22.63 4.62
C HIS A 24 12.65 23.87 3.80
N LEU A 25 13.03 23.68 2.52
CA LEU A 25 13.30 24.79 1.61
C LEU A 25 12.05 25.60 1.28
N LEU A 26 10.88 24.94 1.18
CA LEU A 26 9.59 25.62 1.06
C LEU A 26 9.32 26.50 2.28
N ALA A 27 9.46 25.95 3.50
CA ALA A 27 9.29 26.73 4.73
C ALA A 27 10.27 27.92 4.78
N ALA A 28 11.56 27.69 4.51
CA ALA A 28 12.58 28.73 4.46
C ALA A 28 12.29 29.81 3.39
N SER A 29 11.73 29.41 2.23
CA SER A 29 11.33 30.35 1.18
C SER A 29 10.19 31.27 1.62
N ILE A 30 9.18 30.72 2.32
CA ILE A 30 8.04 31.47 2.86
C ILE A 30 8.52 32.48 3.91
N PHE A 31 9.37 32.07 4.85
CA PHE A 31 9.95 32.98 5.85
C PHE A 31 10.85 34.05 5.21
N SER A 32 11.61 33.70 4.16
CA SER A 32 12.46 34.67 3.44
C SER A 32 11.67 35.67 2.58
N ALA A 33 10.45 35.31 2.14
CA ALA A 33 9.57 36.21 1.40
C ALA A 33 9.15 37.43 2.25
N GLN A 34 9.16 37.31 3.58
CA GLN A 34 8.89 38.43 4.48
C GLN A 34 10.08 39.39 4.65
N ASN A 35 11.33 38.96 4.36
CA ASN A 35 12.55 39.72 4.67
C ASN A 35 13.33 40.28 3.44
N GLY A 36 12.85 40.10 2.20
CA GLY A 36 13.38 40.78 1.01
C GLY A 36 13.66 39.90 -0.24
N GLY A 37 13.60 40.51 -1.44
CA GLY A 37 13.48 39.81 -2.72
C GLY A 37 14.75 39.12 -3.29
N ALA A 38 15.96 39.54 -2.92
CA ALA A 38 17.20 38.96 -3.47
C ALA A 38 17.50 37.55 -2.90
N VAL A 39 17.20 37.34 -1.61
CA VAL A 39 17.38 36.03 -0.94
C VAL A 39 16.29 35.05 -1.39
N PHE A 40 15.09 35.56 -1.68
CA PHE A 40 13.97 34.79 -2.20
C PHE A 40 14.28 34.15 -3.56
N TYR A 41 14.83 34.89 -4.53
CA TYR A 41 15.15 34.35 -5.85
C TYR A 41 16.22 33.25 -5.79
N ARG A 42 17.22 33.38 -4.91
CA ARG A 42 18.26 32.35 -4.70
C ARG A 42 17.67 31.06 -4.13
N ASN A 43 16.81 31.16 -3.12
CA ASN A 43 16.15 30.01 -2.49
C ASN A 43 15.15 29.34 -3.45
N ALA A 44 14.40 30.13 -4.21
CA ALA A 44 13.48 29.62 -5.24
C ALA A 44 14.23 28.86 -6.35
N LYS A 45 15.38 29.36 -6.81
CA LYS A 45 16.19 28.66 -7.81
C LYS A 45 16.74 27.32 -7.28
N LEU A 46 17.18 27.26 -6.03
CA LEU A 46 17.62 26.01 -5.39
C LEU A 46 16.49 24.99 -5.26
N LEU A 47 15.27 25.44 -4.93
CA LEU A 47 14.08 24.58 -4.86
C LEU A 47 13.78 23.94 -6.22
N VAL A 48 13.77 24.74 -7.30
CA VAL A 48 13.49 24.24 -8.66
C VAL A 48 14.53 23.21 -9.08
N VAL A 49 15.82 23.45 -8.80
CA VAL A 49 16.89 22.50 -9.12
C VAL A 49 16.72 21.20 -8.34
N LEU A 50 16.39 21.26 -7.04
CA LEU A 50 16.14 20.08 -6.22
C LEU A 50 14.92 19.28 -6.70
N CYS A 51 13.83 19.94 -7.10
CA CYS A 51 12.66 19.27 -7.67
C CYS A 51 12.97 18.56 -8.99
N MET A 52 13.79 19.17 -9.85
CA MET A 52 14.22 18.53 -11.09
C MET A 52 15.08 17.29 -10.81
N ILE A 53 16.03 17.40 -9.86
CA ILE A 53 16.88 16.27 -9.46
C ILE A 53 16.02 15.15 -8.86
N SER A 54 15.11 15.45 -7.93
CA SER A 54 14.25 14.43 -7.32
C SER A 54 13.36 13.75 -8.34
N GLY A 55 12.80 14.50 -9.30
CA GLY A 55 12.00 13.96 -10.40
C GLY A 55 12.79 12.97 -11.27
N VAL A 56 14.00 13.35 -11.68
CA VAL A 56 14.90 12.49 -12.47
C VAL A 56 15.25 11.22 -11.70
N PHE A 57 15.65 11.34 -10.44
CA PHE A 57 16.03 10.20 -9.61
C PHE A 57 14.84 9.26 -9.32
N SER A 58 13.64 9.81 -9.10
CA SER A 58 12.43 9.00 -8.91
C SER A 58 12.03 8.26 -10.18
N GLY A 59 12.21 8.88 -11.35
CA GLY A 59 12.02 8.25 -12.66
C GLY A 59 13.00 7.10 -12.88
N VAL A 60 14.30 7.35 -12.70
CA VAL A 60 15.37 6.33 -12.84
C VAL A 60 15.14 5.14 -11.91
N ARG A 61 14.76 5.40 -10.66
CA ARG A 61 14.41 4.37 -9.70
C ARG A 61 13.24 3.51 -10.18
N SER A 62 12.16 4.15 -10.64
CA SER A 62 10.96 3.45 -11.13
C SER A 62 11.28 2.58 -12.35
N CYS A 63 12.13 3.07 -13.26
CA CYS A 63 12.63 2.28 -14.38
C CYS A 63 13.49 1.09 -13.92
N CYS A 64 14.42 1.28 -12.97
CA CYS A 64 15.25 0.19 -12.45
C CYS A 64 14.42 -0.92 -11.80
N PHE A 65 13.44 -0.54 -10.96
CA PHE A 65 12.52 -1.50 -10.35
C PHE A 65 11.63 -2.21 -11.39
N GLY A 66 11.18 -1.48 -12.42
CA GLY A 66 10.44 -2.08 -13.54
C GLY A 66 11.26 -3.14 -14.28
N ILE A 67 12.53 -2.85 -14.59
CA ILE A 67 13.45 -3.81 -15.23
C ILE A 67 13.71 -5.01 -14.31
N ALA A 68 13.97 -4.77 -13.02
CA ALA A 68 14.17 -5.84 -12.04
C ALA A 68 12.96 -6.77 -11.94
N ASN A 69 11.74 -6.21 -11.93
CA ASN A 69 10.51 -6.99 -11.93
C ASN A 69 10.39 -7.83 -13.22
N MET A 70 10.71 -7.26 -14.38
CA MET A 70 10.64 -8.01 -15.64
C MET A 70 11.60 -9.19 -15.68
N ILE A 71 12.82 -9.02 -15.15
CA ILE A 71 13.81 -10.12 -15.03
C ILE A 71 13.31 -11.19 -14.06
N LEU A 72 12.75 -10.79 -12.91
CA LEU A 72 12.22 -11.72 -11.92
C LEU A 72 11.08 -12.56 -12.48
N VAL A 73 10.16 -11.94 -13.23
CA VAL A 73 9.01 -12.59 -13.84
C VAL A 73 9.42 -13.55 -14.94
N LYS A 74 10.43 -13.18 -15.74
CA LYS A 74 11.04 -14.09 -16.72
C LYS A 74 11.58 -15.35 -16.04
N ARG A 75 12.40 -15.19 -14.98
CA ARG A 75 12.94 -16.33 -14.23
C ARG A 75 11.85 -17.19 -13.59
N MET A 76 10.81 -16.57 -13.03
CA MET A 76 9.68 -17.32 -12.47
C MET A 76 8.98 -18.18 -13.52
N ARG A 77 8.71 -17.63 -14.71
CA ARG A 77 8.09 -18.38 -15.82
C ARG A 77 8.98 -19.52 -16.32
N GLU A 78 10.28 -19.29 -16.45
CA GLU A 78 11.24 -20.33 -16.85
C GLU A 78 11.28 -21.48 -15.84
N MET A 79 11.39 -21.18 -14.54
CA MET A 79 11.39 -22.21 -13.48
C MET A 79 10.05 -22.96 -13.39
N LEU A 80 8.92 -22.27 -13.57
CA LEU A 80 7.61 -22.91 -13.56
C LEU A 80 7.44 -23.85 -14.75
N PHE A 81 7.86 -23.42 -15.93
CA PHE A 81 7.80 -24.23 -17.14
C PHE A 81 8.69 -25.48 -17.02
N ASP A 82 9.91 -25.33 -16.51
CA ASP A 82 10.85 -26.44 -16.26
C ASP A 82 10.29 -27.44 -15.23
N SER A 83 9.66 -26.93 -14.16
CA SER A 83 9.02 -27.77 -13.14
C SER A 83 7.80 -28.52 -13.69
N ILE A 84 6.98 -27.89 -14.53
CA ILE A 84 5.82 -28.55 -15.17
C ILE A 84 6.29 -29.68 -16.08
N LEU A 85 7.34 -29.47 -16.87
CA LEU A 85 7.89 -30.49 -17.76
C LEU A 85 8.51 -31.69 -17.03
N SER A 86 8.96 -31.50 -15.80
CA SER A 86 9.59 -32.54 -14.97
C SER A 86 8.57 -33.40 -14.20
N GLN A 87 7.27 -33.14 -14.37
CA GLN A 87 6.19 -33.79 -13.62
C GLN A 87 5.75 -35.12 -14.28
N ASP A 88 5.26 -36.07 -13.49
CA ASP A 88 4.82 -37.39 -13.97
C ASP A 88 3.61 -37.32 -14.91
N ILE A 89 3.49 -38.30 -15.81
CA ILE A 89 2.38 -38.41 -16.77
C ILE A 89 1.01 -38.46 -16.07
N ALA A 90 0.93 -39.09 -14.88
CA ALA A 90 -0.29 -39.14 -14.09
C ALA A 90 -0.82 -37.76 -13.68
N PHE A 91 0.05 -36.75 -13.53
CA PHE A 91 -0.36 -35.37 -13.27
C PHE A 91 -1.02 -34.73 -14.49
N PHE A 92 -0.55 -35.06 -15.70
CA PHE A 92 -1.13 -34.58 -16.95
C PHE A 92 -2.46 -35.27 -17.30
N ASP A 93 -2.72 -36.45 -16.75
CA ASP A 93 -4.01 -37.14 -16.87
C ASP A 93 -5.09 -36.52 -15.96
N GLU A 94 -4.70 -35.86 -14.86
CA GLU A 94 -5.60 -35.25 -13.88
C GLU A 94 -5.91 -33.77 -14.19
N GLU A 95 -4.93 -33.00 -14.69
CA GLU A 95 -5.05 -31.56 -14.96
C GLU A 95 -5.19 -31.25 -16.46
N THR A 96 -6.08 -30.31 -16.83
CA THR A 96 -6.24 -29.94 -18.24
C THR A 96 -5.08 -29.06 -18.73
N VAL A 97 -4.60 -29.32 -19.95
CA VAL A 97 -3.53 -28.50 -20.58
C VAL A 97 -3.91 -27.01 -20.65
N GLY A 98 -5.22 -26.72 -20.74
CA GLY A 98 -5.77 -25.36 -20.70
C GLY A 98 -5.60 -24.67 -19.35
N ASP A 99 -5.82 -25.38 -18.24
CA ASP A 99 -5.66 -24.85 -16.89
C ASP A 99 -4.18 -24.59 -16.55
N LEU A 100 -3.29 -25.50 -16.94
CA LEU A 100 -1.83 -25.33 -16.82
C LEU A 100 -1.33 -24.09 -17.57
N THR A 101 -1.80 -23.89 -18.81
CA THR A 101 -1.44 -22.72 -19.63
C THR A 101 -2.00 -21.43 -19.02
N SER A 102 -3.23 -21.48 -18.50
CA SER A 102 -3.87 -20.35 -17.82
C SER A 102 -3.10 -19.95 -16.56
N ARG A 103 -2.69 -20.91 -15.73
CA ARG A 103 -1.85 -20.67 -14.54
C ARG A 103 -0.49 -20.06 -14.89
N LEU A 104 0.19 -20.61 -15.90
CA LEU A 104 1.48 -20.10 -16.35
C LEU A 104 1.39 -18.63 -16.85
N GLY A 105 0.30 -18.27 -17.51
CA GLY A 105 0.06 -16.92 -18.01
C GLY A 105 -0.46 -15.96 -16.93
N SER A 106 -1.67 -16.25 -16.45
CA SER A 106 -2.50 -15.40 -15.59
C SER A 106 -1.93 -15.27 -14.18
N ASP A 107 -1.56 -16.38 -13.53
CA ASP A 107 -1.08 -16.33 -12.14
C ASP A 107 0.31 -15.70 -12.08
N CYS A 108 1.21 -16.04 -13.02
CA CYS A 108 2.50 -15.36 -13.12
C CYS A 108 2.35 -13.86 -13.36
N GLN A 109 1.35 -13.44 -14.15
CA GLN A 109 1.12 -12.03 -14.42
C GLN A 109 0.48 -11.29 -13.24
N GLN A 110 -0.42 -11.94 -12.49
CA GLN A 110 -0.92 -11.40 -11.23
C GLN A 110 0.21 -11.23 -10.22
N VAL A 111 1.03 -12.26 -10.03
CA VAL A 111 2.17 -12.24 -9.11
C VAL A 111 3.18 -11.16 -9.55
N SER A 112 3.47 -11.05 -10.85
CA SER A 112 4.30 -9.98 -11.41
C SER A 112 3.80 -8.58 -11.05
N ARG A 113 2.49 -8.36 -11.16
CA ARG A 113 1.88 -7.06 -10.88
C ARG A 113 1.98 -6.72 -9.39
N VAL A 114 1.67 -7.69 -8.53
CA VAL A 114 1.76 -7.55 -7.07
C VAL A 114 3.21 -7.28 -6.67
N ILE A 115 4.15 -8.12 -7.09
CA ILE A 115 5.58 -7.95 -6.76
C ILE A 115 6.10 -6.62 -7.29
N GLY A 116 5.87 -6.30 -8.57
CA GLY A 116 6.42 -5.10 -9.20
C GLY A 116 5.88 -3.81 -8.61
N ASN A 117 4.56 -3.69 -8.47
CA ASN A 117 3.93 -2.46 -8.01
C ASN A 117 4.00 -2.31 -6.49
N ASP A 118 3.69 -3.37 -5.74
CA ASP A 118 3.64 -3.30 -4.28
C ASP A 118 5.04 -3.21 -3.68
N LEU A 119 6.06 -3.93 -4.18
CA LEU A 119 7.42 -3.77 -3.64
C LEU A 119 7.97 -2.37 -3.89
N ASN A 120 7.70 -1.81 -5.07
CA ASN A 120 8.10 -0.43 -5.38
C ASN A 120 7.39 0.57 -4.45
N LEU A 121 6.10 0.39 -4.20
CA LEU A 121 5.32 1.25 -3.32
C LEU A 121 5.75 1.11 -1.85
N ILE A 122 5.90 -0.12 -1.36
CA ILE A 122 6.31 -0.43 0.01
C ILE A 122 7.72 0.11 0.28
N SER A 123 8.68 -0.16 -0.62
CA SER A 123 10.05 0.34 -0.46
C SER A 123 10.08 1.87 -0.45
N ARG A 124 9.36 2.54 -1.36
CA ARG A 124 9.22 4.00 -1.39
C ARG A 124 8.68 4.54 -0.06
N ASN A 125 7.55 4.01 0.40
CA ASN A 125 6.88 4.51 1.60
C ASN A 125 7.70 4.23 2.87
N LEU A 126 8.38 3.08 2.96
CA LEU A 126 9.27 2.76 4.07
C LEU A 126 10.46 3.71 4.14
N LEU A 127 11.17 3.92 3.02
CA LEU A 127 12.34 4.79 2.99
C LEU A 127 11.95 6.26 3.23
N GLN A 128 10.85 6.73 2.66
CA GLN A 128 10.33 8.06 2.92
C GLN A 128 9.90 8.23 4.39
N GLY A 129 9.20 7.25 4.96
CA GLY A 129 8.77 7.27 6.35
C GLY A 129 9.93 7.27 7.34
N ILE A 130 10.90 6.36 7.15
CA ILE A 130 12.10 6.26 8.00
C ILE A 130 12.95 7.53 7.87
N GLY A 131 13.19 7.99 6.64
CA GLY A 131 13.97 9.20 6.39
C GLY A 131 13.33 10.44 7.01
N ALA A 132 12.01 10.60 6.87
CA ALA A 132 11.27 11.69 7.50
C ALA A 132 11.33 11.62 9.03
N LEU A 133 11.20 10.42 9.61
CA LEU A 133 11.24 10.23 11.06
C LEU A 133 12.62 10.54 11.64
N ILE A 134 13.70 10.08 11.00
CA ILE A 134 15.09 10.40 11.40
C ILE A 134 15.33 11.91 11.30
N TYR A 135 14.91 12.53 10.19
CA TYR A 135 15.08 13.97 10.00
C TYR A 135 14.33 14.78 11.07
N LEU A 136 13.11 14.38 11.42
CA LEU A 136 12.33 15.05 12.46
C LEU A 136 13.00 14.97 13.84
N LEU A 137 13.56 13.80 14.18
CA LEU A 137 14.26 13.59 15.45
C LEU A 137 15.55 14.41 15.55
N ILE A 138 16.26 14.61 14.44
CA ILE A 138 17.47 15.44 14.39
C ILE A 138 17.14 16.92 14.56
N LEU A 139 16.04 17.40 13.96
CA LEU A 139 15.66 18.81 14.02
C LEU A 139 15.23 19.22 15.43
N SER A 140 14.31 18.48 16.04
CA SER A 140 13.82 18.73 17.39
C SER A 140 13.36 17.45 18.09
N TRP A 141 14.09 17.05 19.13
CA TRP A 141 13.75 15.90 19.97
C TRP A 141 12.31 15.89 20.53
N PRO A 142 11.74 17.01 21.05
CA PRO A 142 10.38 16.98 21.60
C PRO A 142 9.29 16.76 20.54
N LEU A 143 9.44 17.35 19.33
CA LEU A 143 8.48 17.14 18.23
C LEU A 143 8.58 15.71 17.66
N GLY A 144 9.79 15.16 17.57
CA GLY A 144 10.03 13.77 17.16
C GLY A 144 9.38 12.75 18.10
N LEU A 145 9.49 12.95 19.42
CA LEU A 145 8.85 12.05 20.40
C LEU A 145 7.31 12.09 20.33
N CYS A 146 6.72 13.28 20.21
CA CYS A 146 5.26 13.41 20.05
C CYS A 146 4.76 12.68 18.80
N THR A 147 5.46 12.84 17.67
CA THR A 147 5.08 12.16 16.42
C THR A 147 5.29 10.65 16.48
N MET A 148 6.36 10.16 17.12
CA MET A 148 6.55 8.73 17.35
C MET A 148 5.43 8.12 18.18
N LEU A 149 4.99 8.81 19.25
CA LEU A 149 3.88 8.35 20.09
C LEU A 149 2.60 8.23 19.26
N THR A 150 2.28 9.23 18.43
CA THR A 150 1.09 9.17 17.58
C THR A 150 1.19 8.13 16.46
N CYS A 151 2.34 7.99 15.81
CA CYS A 151 2.54 6.93 14.84
C CYS A 151 2.39 5.54 15.48
N GLY A 152 2.88 5.37 16.72
CA GLY A 152 2.74 4.16 17.51
C GLY A 152 1.28 3.83 17.81
N THR A 153 0.49 4.81 18.28
CA THR A 153 -0.94 4.60 18.54
C THR A 153 -1.70 4.29 17.26
N LEU A 154 -1.46 5.01 16.16
CA LEU A 154 -2.11 4.69 14.87
C LEU A 154 -1.74 3.29 14.36
N SER A 155 -0.48 2.88 14.53
CA SER A 155 0.00 1.56 14.10
C SER A 155 -0.68 0.43 14.88
N THR A 156 -0.80 0.53 16.21
CA THR A 156 -1.44 -0.53 17.01
C THR A 156 -2.92 -0.70 16.63
N ILE A 157 -3.63 0.41 16.45
CA ILE A 157 -5.05 0.35 16.09
C ILE A 157 -5.19 -0.23 14.67
N MET A 158 -4.33 0.14 13.72
CA MET A 158 -4.27 -0.45 12.37
C MET A 158 -4.08 -1.97 12.39
N LEU A 159 -3.20 -2.48 13.25
CA LEU A 159 -2.95 -3.92 13.36
C LEU A 159 -4.20 -4.67 13.84
N VAL A 160 -4.91 -4.14 14.83
CA VAL A 160 -6.16 -4.75 15.33
C VAL A 160 -7.22 -4.80 14.23
N HIS A 161 -7.42 -3.70 13.52
CA HIS A 161 -8.38 -3.66 12.42
C HIS A 161 -7.98 -4.53 11.23
N GLY A 162 -6.68 -4.58 10.89
CA GLY A 162 -6.16 -5.46 9.85
C GLY A 162 -6.41 -6.94 10.16
N ARG A 163 -6.30 -7.35 11.44
CA ARG A 163 -6.62 -8.71 11.88
C ARG A 163 -8.12 -9.00 11.75
N TYR A 164 -8.97 -8.06 12.14
CA TYR A 164 -10.43 -8.18 11.99
C TYR A 164 -10.83 -8.28 10.53
N GLN A 165 -10.31 -7.41 9.66
CA GLN A 165 -10.59 -7.39 8.23
C GLN A 165 -10.14 -8.67 7.54
N LYS A 166 -8.96 -9.20 7.90
CA LYS A 166 -8.48 -10.49 7.37
C LYS A 166 -9.41 -11.65 7.76
N LYS A 167 -9.94 -11.64 8.99
CA LYS A 167 -10.89 -12.66 9.44
C LYS A 167 -12.23 -12.54 8.71
N ALA A 168 -12.76 -11.32 8.56
CA ALA A 168 -14.00 -11.05 7.82
C ALA A 168 -13.87 -11.45 6.33
N SER A 169 -12.74 -11.11 5.69
CA SER A 169 -12.47 -11.48 4.30
C SER A 169 -12.42 -12.99 4.08
N LYS A 170 -11.84 -13.75 5.03
CA LYS A 170 -11.88 -15.22 4.98
C LYS A 170 -13.30 -15.76 4.99
N PHE A 171 -14.15 -15.26 5.90
CA PHE A 171 -15.55 -15.67 5.95
C PHE A 171 -16.31 -15.30 4.67
N ALA A 172 -16.12 -14.08 4.15
CA ALA A 172 -16.73 -13.67 2.89
C ALA A 172 -16.33 -14.61 1.73
N GLN A 173 -15.04 -14.99 1.66
CA GLN A 173 -14.55 -15.92 0.65
C GLN A 173 -15.13 -17.34 0.81
N GLU A 174 -15.29 -17.83 2.04
CA GLU A 174 -15.90 -19.13 2.35
C GLU A 174 -17.40 -19.17 1.96
N PHE A 175 -18.15 -18.11 2.24
CA PHE A 175 -19.56 -17.99 1.83
C PHE A 175 -19.71 -17.89 0.32
N THR A 176 -18.84 -17.13 -0.36
CA THR A 176 -18.80 -17.07 -1.83
C THR A 176 -18.47 -18.44 -2.43
N ALA A 177 -17.50 -19.17 -1.88
CA ALA A 177 -17.17 -20.52 -2.35
C ALA A 177 -18.36 -21.48 -2.17
N SER A 178 -19.06 -21.42 -1.04
CA SER A 178 -20.26 -22.22 -0.78
C SER A 178 -21.41 -21.89 -1.75
N ALA A 179 -21.62 -20.60 -2.04
CA ALA A 179 -22.62 -20.14 -3.01
C ALA A 179 -22.28 -20.62 -4.43
N ASN A 180 -21.00 -20.54 -4.82
CA ASN A 180 -20.52 -21.05 -6.10
C ASN A 180 -20.70 -22.57 -6.23
N ASN A 181 -20.42 -23.34 -5.18
CA ASN A 181 -20.64 -24.78 -5.20
C ASN A 181 -22.11 -25.15 -5.43
N VAL A 182 -23.04 -24.44 -4.78
CA VAL A 182 -24.49 -24.65 -5.00
C VAL A 182 -24.90 -24.25 -6.42
N ALA A 183 -24.41 -23.12 -6.92
CA ALA A 183 -24.68 -22.69 -8.28
C ALA A 183 -24.14 -23.70 -9.31
N GLN A 184 -22.92 -24.20 -9.10
CA GLN A 184 -22.28 -25.19 -9.95
C GLN A 184 -23.08 -26.51 -9.96
N GLU A 185 -23.54 -26.99 -8.81
CA GLU A 185 -24.39 -28.18 -8.70
C GLU A 185 -25.71 -27.99 -9.48
N ALA A 186 -26.41 -26.88 -9.26
CA ALA A 186 -27.69 -26.60 -9.91
C ALA A 186 -27.56 -26.43 -11.44
N ILE A 187 -26.49 -25.78 -11.90
CA ILE A 187 -26.21 -25.57 -13.34
C ILE A 187 -25.79 -26.88 -14.01
N SER A 188 -24.93 -27.67 -13.35
CA SER A 188 -24.50 -28.97 -13.87
C SER A 188 -25.69 -29.94 -14.01
N LEU A 189 -26.63 -29.90 -13.05
CA LEU A 189 -27.83 -30.73 -13.02
C LEU A 189 -29.09 -30.03 -13.58
N VAL A 190 -28.92 -29.01 -14.43
CA VAL A 190 -30.05 -28.18 -14.91
C VAL A 190 -31.16 -28.99 -15.58
N ARG A 191 -30.82 -30.08 -16.28
CA ARG A 191 -31.81 -30.99 -16.89
C ARG A 191 -32.68 -31.65 -15.83
N THR A 192 -32.10 -32.11 -14.72
CA THR A 192 -32.82 -32.71 -13.60
C THR A 192 -33.71 -31.68 -12.92
N VAL A 193 -33.19 -30.48 -12.64
CA VAL A 193 -33.98 -29.39 -12.01
C VAL A 193 -35.21 -29.03 -12.84
N ARG A 194 -35.07 -28.99 -14.17
CA ARG A 194 -36.18 -28.73 -15.10
C ARG A 194 -37.22 -29.85 -15.11
N VAL A 195 -36.79 -31.12 -15.08
CA VAL A 195 -37.69 -32.27 -15.08
C VAL A 195 -38.51 -32.35 -13.79
N TYR A 196 -37.91 -32.04 -12.64
CA TYR A 196 -38.59 -32.04 -11.35
C TYR A 196 -39.30 -30.71 -11.02
N GLY A 197 -39.13 -29.66 -11.83
CA GLY A 197 -39.74 -28.35 -11.62
C GLY A 197 -39.24 -27.62 -10.35
N THR A 198 -38.04 -27.93 -9.87
CA THR A 198 -37.50 -27.45 -8.58
C THR A 198 -36.72 -26.13 -8.66
N GLU A 199 -36.84 -25.38 -9.76
CA GLU A 199 -36.09 -24.13 -10.02
C GLU A 199 -36.22 -23.11 -8.87
N LYS A 200 -37.43 -22.95 -8.32
CA LYS A 200 -37.67 -22.01 -7.20
C LYS A 200 -37.01 -22.48 -5.89
N GLN A 201 -36.83 -23.77 -5.68
CA GLN A 201 -36.18 -24.31 -4.49
C GLN A 201 -34.66 -24.09 -4.56
N GLU A 202 -34.04 -24.38 -5.71
CA GLU A 202 -32.61 -24.11 -5.91
C GLU A 202 -32.30 -22.60 -5.85
N PHE A 203 -33.17 -21.76 -6.41
CA PHE A 203 -33.04 -20.31 -6.26
C PHE A 203 -33.07 -19.87 -4.79
N LYS A 204 -34.00 -20.39 -3.98
CA LYS A 204 -34.04 -20.10 -2.53
C LYS A 204 -32.80 -20.59 -1.80
N ARG A 205 -32.25 -21.76 -2.18
CA ARG A 205 -31.02 -22.31 -1.61
C ARG A 205 -29.82 -21.39 -1.90
N TYR A 206 -29.69 -20.90 -3.14
CA TYR A 206 -28.66 -19.95 -3.52
C TYR A 206 -28.85 -18.58 -2.84
N ALA A 207 -30.08 -18.06 -2.81
CA ALA A 207 -30.42 -16.79 -2.15
C ALA A 207 -30.05 -16.81 -0.65
N LYS A 208 -30.26 -17.93 0.05
CA LYS A 208 -29.87 -18.08 1.46
C LYS A 208 -28.36 -17.93 1.70
N TRP A 209 -27.52 -18.35 0.76
CA TRP A 209 -26.06 -18.15 0.85
C TRP A 209 -25.67 -16.70 0.53
N LEU A 210 -26.35 -16.08 -0.43
CA LEU A 210 -26.17 -14.65 -0.72
C LEU A 210 -26.59 -13.75 0.44
N ASP A 211 -27.69 -14.06 1.14
CA ASP A 211 -28.11 -13.29 2.32
C ASP A 211 -27.06 -13.35 3.43
N LYS A 212 -26.47 -14.53 3.68
CA LYS A 212 -25.36 -14.66 4.64
C LYS A 212 -24.13 -13.86 4.21
N LEU A 213 -23.78 -13.90 2.93
CA LEU A 213 -22.67 -13.11 2.38
C LEU A 213 -22.94 -11.61 2.50
N TYR A 214 -24.18 -11.19 2.26
CA TYR A 214 -24.64 -9.81 2.41
C TYR A 214 -24.49 -9.37 3.87
N ASP A 215 -24.98 -10.14 4.85
CA ASP A 215 -24.88 -9.81 6.27
C ASP A 215 -23.43 -9.63 6.73
N VAL A 216 -22.53 -10.51 6.29
CA VAL A 216 -21.10 -10.42 6.60
C VAL A 216 -20.47 -9.20 5.95
N SER A 217 -20.76 -8.96 4.67
CA SER A 217 -20.23 -7.82 3.92
C SER A 217 -20.75 -6.49 4.46
N PHE A 218 -22.02 -6.45 4.87
CA PHE A 218 -22.64 -5.29 5.49
C PHE A 218 -22.00 -4.97 6.84
N ARG A 219 -21.82 -5.97 7.71
CA ARG A 219 -21.11 -5.80 8.99
C ARG A 219 -19.66 -5.35 8.79
N GLN A 220 -18.98 -5.89 7.78
CA GLN A 220 -17.62 -5.47 7.42
C GLN A 220 -17.59 -4.01 6.95
N THR A 221 -18.57 -3.60 6.14
CA THR A 221 -18.65 -2.23 5.61
C THR A 221 -18.98 -1.23 6.71
N MET A 222 -19.90 -1.57 7.62
CA MET A 222 -20.19 -0.76 8.81
C MET A 222 -18.97 -0.65 9.73
N ALA A 223 -18.27 -1.76 10.00
CA ALA A 223 -17.04 -1.74 10.79
C ALA A 223 -15.95 -0.88 10.14
N TYR A 224 -15.83 -0.93 8.81
CA TYR A 224 -14.91 -0.08 8.05
C TYR A 224 -15.32 1.41 8.08
N GLY A 225 -16.62 1.70 8.02
CA GLY A 225 -17.13 3.06 8.15
C GLY A 225 -16.81 3.68 9.52
N GLY A 226 -17.10 2.93 10.59
CA GLY A 226 -16.74 3.33 11.96
C GLY A 226 -15.23 3.51 12.13
N TRP A 227 -14.45 2.58 11.58
CA TRP A 227 -12.99 2.66 11.54
C TRP A 227 -12.48 3.93 10.87
N SER A 228 -12.98 4.23 9.67
CA SER A 228 -12.59 5.41 8.90
C SER A 228 -12.89 6.71 9.65
N LEU A 229 -14.06 6.81 10.29
CA LEU A 229 -14.43 7.96 11.12
C LEU A 229 -13.49 8.13 12.31
N SER A 230 -13.23 7.05 13.08
CA SER A 230 -12.32 7.09 14.23
C SER A 230 -10.91 7.53 13.82
N LEU A 231 -10.39 7.00 12.71
CA LEU A 231 -9.09 7.40 12.19
C LEU A 231 -9.04 8.84 11.72
N ASN A 232 -10.06 9.30 11.01
CA ASN A 232 -10.09 10.68 10.53
C ASN A 232 -10.11 11.68 11.68
N TYR A 233 -10.85 11.35 12.74
CA TYR A 233 -10.88 12.14 13.97
C TYR A 233 -9.53 12.15 14.69
N LEU A 234 -8.91 10.97 14.87
CA LEU A 234 -7.56 10.83 15.44
C LEU A 234 -6.52 11.63 14.64
N TYR A 235 -6.59 11.56 13.31
CA TYR A 235 -5.68 12.27 12.43
C TYR A 235 -5.81 13.79 12.59
N HIS A 236 -7.03 14.34 12.54
CA HIS A 236 -7.26 15.76 12.77
C HIS A 236 -6.85 16.22 14.18
N SER A 237 -7.18 15.41 15.20
CA SER A 237 -6.76 15.69 16.58
C SER A 237 -5.23 15.74 16.70
N THR A 238 -4.52 14.82 16.04
CA THR A 238 -3.06 14.81 15.99
C THR A 238 -2.50 16.08 15.35
N GLN A 239 -3.07 16.51 14.21
CA GLN A 239 -2.62 17.74 13.55
C GLN A 239 -2.79 18.96 14.45
N LEU A 240 -3.90 19.05 15.19
CA LEU A 240 -4.12 20.11 16.17
C LEU A 240 -3.12 20.05 17.32
N CYS A 241 -2.88 18.86 17.90
CA CYS A 241 -1.91 18.69 18.98
C CYS A 241 -0.48 19.05 18.54
N VAL A 242 -0.07 18.62 17.35
CA VAL A 242 1.25 18.97 16.77
C VAL A 242 1.32 20.48 16.51
N GLY A 243 0.25 21.10 16.01
CA GLY A 243 0.16 22.55 15.84
C GLY A 243 0.33 23.32 17.16
N CYS A 244 -0.37 22.89 18.22
CA CYS A 244 -0.24 23.49 19.55
C CYS A 244 1.16 23.28 20.13
N CYS A 245 1.73 22.08 20.05
CA CYS A 245 3.12 21.82 20.48
C CYS A 245 4.14 22.67 19.71
N CYS A 246 3.93 22.89 18.41
CA CYS A 246 4.79 23.73 17.60
C CYS A 246 4.68 25.21 17.98
N PHE A 247 3.46 25.68 18.28
CA PHE A 247 3.23 27.04 18.79
C PHE A 247 3.88 27.26 20.16
N ASP A 248 3.70 26.30 21.07
CA ASP A 248 4.29 26.33 22.41
C ASP A 248 5.83 26.30 22.35
N TRP A 249 6.40 25.44 21.49
CA TRP A 249 7.84 25.39 21.25
C TRP A 249 8.40 26.70 20.68
N ARG A 250 7.69 27.34 19.74
CA ARG A 250 8.07 28.66 19.21
C ARG A 250 8.05 29.72 20.30
N ASN A 251 7.03 29.71 21.17
CA ASN A 251 6.90 30.68 22.24
C ASN A 251 8.02 30.52 23.29
N SER A 252 8.35 29.28 23.65
CA SER A 252 9.42 28.98 24.60
C SER A 252 10.81 29.36 24.05
N ASN A 253 11.06 29.25 22.73
CA ASN A 253 12.31 29.73 22.13
C ASN A 253 12.40 31.27 22.02
N HIS A 254 11.27 31.95 21.80
CA HIS A 254 11.27 33.43 21.84
C HIS A 254 11.60 33.95 23.24
N GLU A 255 11.17 33.29 24.32
CA GLU A 255 11.54 33.67 25.69
C GLU A 255 13.05 33.62 25.96
N TRP A 256 13.82 32.80 25.22
CA TRP A 256 15.28 32.77 25.30
C TRP A 256 15.98 33.87 24.48
N GLU A 257 15.35 34.41 23.44
CA GLU A 257 15.91 35.53 22.63
C GLU A 257 15.65 36.91 23.27
N VAL A 258 14.64 37.07 24.12
CA VAL A 258 14.39 38.35 24.83
C VAL A 258 15.17 38.52 26.14
N HIS A 259 15.87 37.46 26.59
CA HIS A 259 16.64 37.44 27.84
C HIS A 259 18.17 37.32 27.63
N CYS A 260 18.66 37.39 26.39
CA CYS A 260 20.09 37.54 26.05
C CYS A 260 20.36 38.94 25.48
#